data_AF-A0A9X9F7B7-F1
#
_entry.id   AF-A0A9X9F7B7-F1
#
_cell.length_a   1.000
_cell.length_b   1.000
_cell.length_c   1.000
_cell.angle_alpha   90.00
_cell.angle_beta   90.00
_cell.angle_gamma   90.00
#
_symmetry.space_group_name_H-M   'P 1'
#
loop_
_entity.id
_entity.type
_entity.pdbx_description
1 polymer ?
#
loop_
_entity_poly.entity_id
_entity_poly.type
_entity_poly.pdbx_seq_one_letter_code
_entity_poly.pdbx_strand_id
1 'polypeptide(L)'
;QRVLYTREDLVNYNPITEKYVDSGMTLKELADASLRYSDNTAQNLILKQLGGPSEFKKSLREVGDTVTNPERFEPELNEVLPGDVRDTS
;
A
#
# COMPACT_ATOMS: atom_id res chain seq x y z
N GLN A 1 -12.91 -1.50 -12.40
CA GLN A 1 -12.20 -2.78 -12.40
C GLN A 1 -12.07 -3.28 -10.96
N ARG A 2 -12.22 -4.59 -10.72
CA ARG A 2 -11.96 -5.21 -9.42
C ARG A 2 -10.52 -5.70 -9.36
N VAL A 3 -9.89 -5.50 -8.22
CA VAL A 3 -8.59 -6.09 -7.85
C VAL A 3 -8.90 -7.38 -7.11
N LEU A 4 -8.51 -8.50 -7.70
CA LEU A 4 -8.56 -9.81 -7.07
C LEU A 4 -7.24 -10.04 -6.34
N TYR A 5 -7.31 -10.70 -5.19
CA TYR A 5 -6.18 -11.01 -4.33
C TYR A 5 -6.49 -12.28 -3.55
N THR A 6 -5.46 -12.93 -3.03
CA THR A 6 -5.61 -14.20 -2.32
C THR A 6 -5.37 -14.04 -0.82
N ARG A 7 -5.52 -15.12 -0.05
CA ARG A 7 -5.22 -15.11 1.39
C ARG A 7 -3.73 -14.84 1.65
N GLU A 8 -2.86 -15.18 0.71
CA GLU A 8 -1.42 -14.95 0.78
C GLU A 8 -1.04 -13.47 0.60
N ASP A 9 -1.93 -12.65 0.03
CA ASP A 9 -1.73 -11.20 -0.06
C ASP A 9 -2.05 -10.46 1.26
N LEU A 10 -2.73 -11.13 2.20
CA LEU A 10 -3.14 -10.54 3.47
C LEU A 10 -1.95 -10.35 4.42
N VAL A 11 -1.77 -9.12 4.93
CA VAL A 11 -0.73 -8.76 5.91
C VAL A 11 -1.31 -8.42 7.30
N ASN A 12 -0.45 -8.15 8.29
CA ASN A 12 -0.72 -8.13 9.74
C ASN A 12 -1.88 -7.25 10.27
N TYR A 13 -2.53 -6.41 9.45
CA TYR A 13 -3.71 -5.64 9.84
C TYR A 13 -4.59 -5.32 8.61
N ASN A 14 -5.70 -6.03 8.46
CA ASN A 14 -6.49 -6.08 7.22
C ASN A 14 -8.02 -6.16 7.44
N PRO A 15 -8.59 -5.33 8.34
CA PRO A 15 -9.95 -5.50 8.89
C PRO A 15 -11.08 -5.40 7.86
N ILE A 16 -10.79 -4.89 6.65
CA ILE A 16 -11.75 -4.82 5.55
C ILE A 16 -11.41 -5.88 4.50
N THR A 17 -10.18 -5.91 4.01
CA THR A 17 -9.78 -6.76 2.88
C THR A 17 -9.90 -8.26 3.18
N GLU A 18 -9.71 -8.70 4.42
CA GLU A 18 -9.89 -10.12 4.79
C GLU A 18 -11.30 -10.66 4.46
N LYS A 19 -12.31 -9.78 4.42
CA LYS A 19 -13.73 -10.12 4.19
C LYS A 19 -14.07 -10.31 2.71
N TYR A 20 -13.19 -9.89 1.81
CA TYR A 20 -13.48 -9.80 0.37
C TYR A 20 -12.55 -10.63 -0.51
N VAL A 21 -11.70 -11.49 0.06
CA VAL A 21 -10.75 -12.35 -0.70
C VAL A 21 -11.43 -13.09 -1.86
N ASP A 22 -12.61 -13.66 -1.66
CA ASP A 22 -13.30 -14.45 -2.69
C ASP A 22 -13.92 -13.60 -3.82
N SER A 23 -14.12 -12.30 -3.60
CA SER A 23 -14.82 -11.39 -4.53
C SER A 23 -13.95 -10.24 -5.05
N GLY A 24 -12.77 -10.04 -4.45
CA GLY A 24 -11.95 -8.85 -4.60
C GLY A 24 -12.65 -7.55 -4.20
N MET A 25 -11.98 -6.44 -4.46
CA MET A 25 -12.49 -5.09 -4.18
C MET A 25 -12.15 -4.15 -5.35
N THR A 26 -12.96 -3.13 -5.57
CA THR A 26 -12.63 -2.05 -6.51
C THR A 26 -11.55 -1.13 -5.92
N LEU A 27 -10.84 -0.38 -6.77
CA LEU A 27 -9.84 0.59 -6.30
C LEU A 27 -10.44 1.64 -5.33
N LYS A 28 -11.70 2.04 -5.55
CA LYS A 28 -12.42 2.96 -4.66
C LYS A 28 -12.66 2.35 -3.27
N GLU A 29 -13.04 1.08 -3.20
CA GLU A 29 -13.24 0.38 -1.93
C GLU A 29 -11.92 0.13 -1.20
N LEU A 30 -10.85 -0.19 -1.94
CA LEU A 30 -9.50 -0.31 -1.37
C LEU A 30 -9.03 1.03 -0.80
N ALA A 31 -9.21 2.14 -1.53
CA ALA A 31 -8.83 3.47 -1.07
C ALA A 31 -9.62 3.87 0.19
N ASP A 32 -10.91 3.56 0.23
CA ASP A 32 -11.76 3.78 1.40
C ASP A 32 -11.32 2.93 2.61
N ALA A 33 -10.96 1.66 2.40
CA ALA A 33 -10.44 0.77 3.42
C ALA A 33 -9.09 1.25 3.99
N SER A 34 -8.14 1.59 3.10
CA SER A 34 -6.82 2.09 3.45
C SER A 34 -6.93 3.41 4.22
N LEU A 35 -7.75 4.36 3.77
CA LEU A 35 -7.83 5.69 4.39
C LEU A 35 -8.58 5.68 5.74
N ARG A 36 -9.73 5.01 5.82
CA ARG A 36 -10.60 5.10 7.01
C ARG A 36 -10.24 4.09 8.10
N TYR A 37 -9.64 2.97 7.71
CA TYR A 37 -9.35 1.87 8.64
C TYR A 37 -7.85 1.57 8.72
N SER A 38 -7.00 2.24 7.95
CA SER A 38 -5.56 1.94 7.86
C SER A 38 -5.31 0.48 7.46
N ASP A 39 -6.16 -0.09 6.60
CA ASP A 39 -6.03 -1.48 6.15
C ASP A 39 -4.74 -1.65 5.32
N ASN A 40 -3.76 -2.36 5.88
CA ASN A 40 -2.41 -2.52 5.31
C ASN A 40 -2.44 -3.28 3.99
N THR A 41 -3.31 -4.29 3.88
CA THR A 41 -3.42 -5.05 2.64
C THR A 41 -4.04 -4.19 1.54
N ALA A 42 -5.03 -3.37 1.88
CA ALA A 42 -5.61 -2.43 0.93
C ALA A 42 -4.56 -1.45 0.40
N GLN A 43 -3.71 -0.93 1.28
CA GLN A 43 -2.61 -0.04 0.93
C GLN A 43 -1.61 -0.72 -0.03
N ASN A 44 -1.21 -1.97 0.28
CA ASN A 44 -0.35 -2.77 -0.60
C ASN A 44 -0.97 -3.02 -1.97
N LEU A 45 -2.27 -3.36 -2.02
CA LEU A 45 -2.96 -3.62 -3.29
C LEU A 45 -3.04 -2.36 -4.16
N ILE A 46 -3.32 -1.19 -3.57
CA ILE A 46 -3.29 0.10 -4.29
C ILE A 46 -1.88 0.35 -4.82
N LEU A 47 -0.85 0.18 -3.99
CA LEU A 47 0.54 0.42 -4.39
C LEU A 47 0.99 -0.54 -5.51
N LYS A 48 0.55 -1.80 -5.48
CA LYS A 48 0.76 -2.77 -6.58
C LYS A 48 0.11 -2.28 -7.89
N GLN A 49 -1.10 -1.69 -7.84
CA GLN A 49 -1.75 -1.12 -9.04
C GLN A 49 -0.97 0.08 -9.62
N LEU A 50 -0.21 0.80 -8.78
CA LEU A 50 0.67 1.89 -9.21
C LEU A 50 2.04 1.41 -9.74
N GLY A 51 2.33 0.10 -9.67
CA GLY A 51 3.63 -0.47 -10.07
C GLY A 51 4.63 -0.64 -8.91
N GLY A 52 4.18 -0.48 -7.66
CA GLY A 52 4.99 -0.66 -6.45
C GLY A 52 5.70 0.61 -5.97
N PRO A 53 6.48 0.53 -4.87
CA PRO A 53 7.14 1.68 -4.25
C PRO A 53 8.00 2.50 -5.21
N SER A 54 8.74 1.85 -6.11
CA SER A 54 9.60 2.51 -7.10
C SER A 54 8.80 3.38 -8.08
N GLU A 55 7.70 2.87 -8.62
CA GLU A 55 6.86 3.66 -9.55
C GLU A 55 6.11 4.76 -8.81
N PHE A 56 5.64 4.49 -7.59
CA PHE A 56 5.05 5.53 -6.75
C PHE A 56 6.05 6.66 -6.43
N LYS A 57 7.31 6.32 -6.12
CA LYS A 57 8.40 7.29 -5.95
C LYS A 57 8.60 8.13 -7.20
N LYS A 58 8.57 7.53 -8.40
CA LYS A 58 8.65 8.29 -9.65
C LYS A 58 7.48 9.26 -9.81
N SER A 59 6.25 8.82 -9.56
CA SER A 59 5.08 9.70 -9.61
C SER A 59 5.16 10.86 -8.61
N LEU A 60 5.70 10.63 -7.41
CA LEU A 60 5.98 11.71 -6.45
C LEU A 60 6.96 12.75 -7.03
N ARG A 61 8.03 12.30 -7.68
CA ARG A 61 9.00 13.19 -8.34
C ARG A 61 8.38 13.98 -9.49
N GLU A 62 7.47 13.38 -10.25
CA GLU A 62 6.75 14.05 -11.34
C GLU A 62 5.85 15.19 -10.84
N VAL A 63 5.31 15.10 -9.62
CA VAL A 63 4.50 16.17 -9.01
C VAL A 63 5.33 17.14 -8.15
N GLY A 64 6.66 17.02 -8.18
CA GLY A 64 7.60 17.93 -7.51
C GLY A 64 7.97 17.55 -6.08
N ASP A 65 7.48 16.43 -5.54
CA ASP A 65 7.93 15.91 -4.26
C ASP A 65 9.27 15.19 -4.45
N THR A 66 10.33 15.78 -3.88
CA THR A 66 11.70 15.26 -3.92
C THR A 66 12.18 14.68 -2.59
N VAL A 67 11.37 14.74 -1.53
CA VAL A 67 11.75 14.35 -0.17
C VAL A 67 11.21 12.96 0.18
N THR A 68 9.93 12.70 -0.09
CA THR A 68 9.30 11.41 0.25
C THR A 68 10.01 10.26 -0.46
N ASN A 69 10.34 9.22 0.31
CA ASN A 69 11.21 8.11 -0.11
C ASN A 69 10.58 6.72 0.15
N PRO A 70 9.49 6.35 -0.55
CA PRO A 70 8.87 5.03 -0.37
C PRO A 70 9.74 3.95 -1.02
N GLU A 71 9.99 2.85 -0.30
CA GLU A 71 10.81 1.73 -0.74
C GLU A 71 10.19 0.36 -0.48
N ARG A 72 9.34 0.22 0.55
CA ARG A 72 8.78 -1.08 0.97
C ARG A 72 7.25 -1.09 0.97
N PHE A 73 6.70 -2.29 1.09
CA PHE A 73 5.28 -2.55 1.33
C PHE A 73 5.02 -2.69 2.84
N GLU A 74 3.75 -2.71 3.22
CA GLU A 74 3.33 -3.14 4.55
C GLU A 74 3.57 -4.65 4.72
N PRO A 75 3.98 -5.13 5.92
CA PRO A 75 4.29 -4.34 7.11
C PRO A 75 5.72 -3.80 7.17
N GLU A 76 6.60 -4.23 6.27
CA GLU A 76 8.05 -4.00 6.37
C GLU A 76 8.43 -2.52 6.33
N LEU A 77 7.60 -1.66 5.74
CA LEU A 77 7.81 -0.21 5.75
C LEU A 77 7.85 0.40 7.16
N ASN A 78 7.27 -0.28 8.16
CA ASN A 78 7.31 0.15 9.56
C ASN A 78 8.59 -0.28 10.29
N GLU A 79 9.46 -1.06 9.66
CA GLU A 79 10.75 -1.44 10.24
C GLU A 79 11.75 -0.30 10.02
N VAL A 80 11.89 0.56 11.04
CA VAL A 80 12.76 1.75 10.99
C VAL A 80 13.88 1.60 12.01
N LEU A 81 15.13 1.54 11.53
CA LEU A 81 16.33 1.58 12.35
C LEU A 81 16.86 3.01 12.48
N PRO A 82 17.62 3.34 13.54
CA PRO A 82 18.28 4.64 13.65
C PRO A 82 19.14 4.95 12.42
N GLY A 83 18.84 6.05 11.74
CA GLY A 83 19.53 6.49 10.51
C GLY A 83 19.00 5.88 9.21
N ASP A 84 17.95 5.05 9.26
CA ASP A 84 17.26 4.58 8.06
C ASP A 84 16.48 5.74 7.42
N VAL A 85 16.67 5.91 6.11
CA VAL A 85 16.03 6.97 5.30
C VAL A 85 14.96 6.40 4.36
N ARG A 86 14.72 5.09 4.42
CA ARG A 86 13.70 4.42 3.63
C ARG A 86 12.33 4.65 4.29
N ASP A 87 11.31 4.83 3.46
CA ASP A 87 9.93 5.06 3.85
C ASP A 87 9.71 6.31 4.71
N THR A 88 10.55 7.34 4.53
CA THR A 88 10.44 8.65 5.19
C THR A 88 9.84 9.72 4.28
N SER A 89 9.36 10.84 4.85
CA SER A 89 8.78 12.00 4.16
C SER A 89 9.25 13.33 4.74
#